data_AF-A0A955XQM3-F1
#
_entry.id   AF-A0A955XQM3-F1
#
_cell.length_a   1.000
_cell.length_b   1.000
_cell.length_c   1.000
_cell.angle_alpha   90.00
_cell.angle_beta   90.00
_cell.angle_gamma   90.00
#
_symmetry.space_group_name_H-M   'P 1'
#
loop_
_entity.id
_entity.type
_entity.pdbx_description
1 polymer ?
#
loop_
_entity_poly.entity_id
_entity_poly.type
_entity_poly.pdbx_seq_one_letter_code
_entity_poly.pdbx_strand_id
1 'polypeptide(L)' 'MPDATEGRRRQTCRRILDAARAIAVADGPDALSMRTLADRVGLSAPALYQYFSGRDAIVDEI' A
#
# COMPACT_ATOMS: atom_id res chain seq x y z
N MET A 1 23.55 1.59 16.61
CA MET A 1 22.88 1.93 15.34
C MET A 1 21.40 1.57 15.49
N PRO A 2 20.50 2.51 15.83
CA PRO A 2 19.08 2.22 15.89
C PRO A 2 18.46 2.26 14.48
N ASP A 3 17.57 1.31 14.23
CA ASP A 3 16.54 1.28 13.19
C ASP A 3 16.86 1.04 11.70
N ALA A 4 17.48 -0.10 11.41
CA ALA A 4 17.32 -0.73 10.09
C ALA A 4 15.86 -1.20 9.85
N THR A 5 15.09 -1.43 10.91
CA THR A 5 13.76 -2.04 10.86
C THR A 5 12.66 -1.01 10.55
N GLU A 6 12.66 0.15 11.20
CA GLU A 6 11.70 1.24 10.94
C GLU A 6 11.80 1.76 9.50
N GLY A 7 13.04 1.93 9.00
CA GLY A 7 13.28 2.40 7.64
C GLY A 7 12.68 1.47 6.57
N ARG A 8 12.76 0.15 6.78
CA ARG A 8 12.17 -0.83 5.87
C ARG A 8 10.65 -0.80 5.87
N ARG A 9 10.01 -0.64 7.04
CA ARG A 9 8.55 -0.48 7.13
C ARG A 9 8.08 0.77 6.42
N ARG A 10 8.71 1.93 6.68
CA ARG A 10 8.37 3.20 6.01
C ARG A 10 8.54 3.11 4.50
N GLN A 11 9.61 2.49 4.03
CA GLN A 11 9.84 2.30 2.59
C GLN A 11 8.78 1.41 1.94
N THR A 12 8.30 0.39 2.68
CA THR A 12 7.22 -0.50 2.22
C THR A 12 5.88 0.25 2.17
N CYS A 13 5.51 0.98 3.23
CA CYS A 13 4.31 1.83 3.25
C CYS A 13 4.33 2.85 2.09
N ARG A 14 5.48 3.49 1.84
CA ARG A 14 5.64 4.44 0.73
C ARG A 14 5.35 3.79 -0.62
N ARG A 15 5.87 2.58 -0.87
CA ARG A 15 5.61 1.82 -2.10
C ARG A 15 4.14 1.46 -2.25
N ILE A 16 3.48 1.08 -1.15
CA ILE A 16 2.04 0.77 -1.14
C ILE A 16 1.22 2.01 -1.49
N LEU A 17 1.49 3.15 -0.85
CA LEU A 17 0.80 4.40 -1.12
C LEU A 17 1.04 4.91 -2.55
N ASP A 18 2.26 4.78 -3.07
CA ASP A 18 2.58 5.18 -4.44
C ASP A 18 1.81 4.31 -5.46
N ALA A 19 1.81 2.99 -5.27
CA ALA A 19 1.03 2.07 -6.07
C ALA A 19 -0.48 2.36 -5.95
N ALA A 20 -0.97 2.69 -4.76
CA ALA A 20 -2.36 3.06 -4.53
C ALA A 20 -2.74 4.32 -5.30
N ARG A 21 -1.98 5.40 -5.10
CA ARG A 21 -2.19 6.67 -5.77
C ARG A 21 -2.19 6.54 -7.28
N ALA A 22 -1.27 5.76 -7.85
CA ALA A 22 -1.24 5.56 -9.29
C ALA A 22 -2.36 4.63 -9.82
N ILE A 23 -3.06 3.87 -8.98
CA ILE A 23 -4.33 3.19 -9.37
C ILE A 23 -5.47 4.20 -9.26
N ALA A 24 -5.55 4.95 -8.16
CA ALA A 24 -6.60 5.95 -7.93
C ALA A 24 -6.62 7.01 -9.04
N VAL A 25 -5.47 7.44 -9.54
CA VAL A 25 -5.37 8.43 -10.62
C VAL A 25 -5.71 7.82 -11.99
N ALA A 26 -5.39 6.55 -12.23
CA ALA A 26 -5.58 5.91 -13.53
C ALA A 26 -6.99 5.34 -13.72
N ASP A 27 -7.48 4.59 -12.74
CA ASP A 27 -8.75 3.85 -12.78
C ASP A 27 -9.78 4.36 -11.76
N GLY A 28 -9.41 5.34 -10.93
CA GLY A 28 -10.29 5.90 -9.90
C GLY A 28 -10.22 5.17 -8.55
N PRO A 29 -10.78 5.78 -7.49
CA PRO A 29 -10.83 5.22 -6.15
C PRO A 29 -11.81 4.07 -6.02
N ASP A 30 -12.38 3.54 -7.11
CA ASP A 30 -13.22 2.34 -7.18
C ASP A 30 -12.45 1.09 -7.70
N ALA A 31 -11.36 1.28 -8.44
CA ALA A 31 -10.47 0.18 -8.88
C ALA A 31 -9.35 -0.22 -7.90
N LEU A 32 -9.01 0.65 -6.96
CA LEU A 32 -8.03 0.46 -5.87
C LEU A 32 -8.38 -0.67 -4.88
N SER A 33 -8.10 -1.93 -5.20
CA SER A 33 -8.34 -3.04 -4.26
C SER A 33 -7.08 -3.54 -3.58
N MET A 34 -7.21 -4.13 -2.38
CA MET A 34 -6.09 -4.79 -1.68
C MET A 34 -5.41 -5.85 -2.55
N ARG A 35 -6.16 -6.55 -3.40
CA ARG A 35 -5.62 -7.49 -4.39
C ARG A 35 -4.80 -6.80 -5.48
N THR A 36 -5.33 -5.72 -6.07
CA THR A 36 -4.62 -4.94 -7.10
C THR A 36 -3.35 -4.32 -6.55
N LEU A 37 -3.39 -3.85 -5.30
CA LEU A 37 -2.23 -3.35 -4.59
C LEU A 37 -1.20 -4.45 -4.35
N ALA A 38 -1.62 -5.60 -3.83
CA ALA A 38 -0.78 -6.77 -3.59
C ALA A 38 0.01 -7.11 -4.85
N ASP A 39 -0.71 -7.22 -5.96
CA ASP A 39 -0.16 -7.48 -7.28
C ASP A 39 0.82 -6.39 -7.73
N ARG A 40 0.42 -5.11 -7.65
CA ARG A 40 1.27 -3.97 -8.05
C ARG A 40 2.57 -3.84 -7.27
N VAL A 41 2.52 -4.00 -5.95
CA VAL A 41 3.71 -3.87 -5.10
C VAL A 41 4.48 -5.18 -4.95
N GLY A 42 3.98 -6.27 -5.53
CA GLY A 42 4.57 -7.60 -5.39
C GLY A 42 4.54 -8.13 -3.96
N LEU A 43 3.55 -7.71 -3.17
CA LEU A 43 3.33 -8.18 -1.81
C LEU A 43 2.16 -9.16 -1.76
N SER A 44 2.18 -10.08 -0.80
CA SER A 44 1.01 -10.92 -0.55
C SER A 44 -0.12 -10.10 0.08
N ALA A 45 -1.38 -10.39 -0.25
CA ALA A 45 -2.55 -9.79 0.40
C ALA A 45 -2.48 -9.75 1.95
N PRO A 46 -2.12 -10.85 2.67
CA PRO A 46 -1.94 -10.79 4.13
C PRO A 46 -0.82 -9.83 4.58
N ALA A 47 0.21 -9.67 3.75
CA ALA A 47 1.30 -8.74 4.04
C ALA A 47 0.88 -7.28 3.87
N LEU A 48 -0.20 -6.97 3.14
CA LEU A 48 -0.79 -5.63 3.13
C LEU A 48 -1.62 -5.36 4.38
N TYR A 49 -2.37 -6.36 4.86
CA TYR A 49 -3.20 -6.23 6.06
C TYR A 49 -2.41 -5.85 7.33
N GLN A 50 -1.13 -6.21 7.40
CA GLN A 50 -0.23 -5.83 8.49
C GLN A 50 0.27 -4.38 8.40
N TYR A 51 0.07 -3.69 7.27
CA TYR A 51 0.36 -2.26 7.13
C TYR A 51 -0.91 -1.41 7.08
N PHE A 52 -1.94 -1.88 6.39
CA PHE A 52 -3.21 -1.17 6.20
C PHE A 52 -4.38 -2.11 6.46
N SER A 53 -5.33 -1.68 7.30
CA SER A 53 -6.52 -2.49 7.65
C SER A 53 -7.48 -2.72 6.49
N GLY A 54 -7.33 -2.00 5.38
CA GLY A 54 -8.18 -2.14 4.21
C GLY A 54 -7.85 -1.17 3.10
N ARG A 55 -8.58 -1.29 1.99
CA ARG A 55 -8.61 -0.31 0.91
C ARG A 55 -8.89 1.10 1.43
N ASP A 56 -9.89 1.21 2.30
CA ASP A 56 -10.37 2.49 2.83
C ASP A 56 -9.25 3.26 3.56
N ALA A 57 -8.48 2.56 4.41
CA ALA A 57 -7.31 3.12 5.08
C ALA A 57 -6.21 3.62 4.12
N ILE A 58 -6.15 3.07 2.91
CA ILE A 58 -5.19 3.50 1.89
C ILE A 58 -5.74 4.72 1.13
N VAL A 59 -7.05 4.73 0.86
CA VAL A 59 -7.74 5.85 0.21
C VAL A 59 -7.74 7.08 1.11
N ASP A 60 -7.87 6.91 2.43
CA ASP A 60 -7.82 7.99 3.42
C ASP A 60 -6.41 8.62 3.53
N GLU A 61 -5.37 7.85 3.21
CA GLU A 61 -3.96 8.25 3.35
C GLU A 61 -3.35 8.85 2.06
N ILE A 62 -4.04 8.81 0.90
CA ILE A 62 -3.57 9.35 -0.40
C ILE A 62 -4.33 10.60 -0.84
#